data_AF-A0A7C1FGY6-F1
#
_entry.id   AF-A0A7C1FGY6-F1
#
_cell.length_a   1.000
_cell.length_b   1.000
_cell.length_c   1.000
_cell.angle_alpha   90.00
_cell.angle_beta   90.00
_cell.angle_gamma   90.00
#
_symmetry.space_group_name_H-M   'P 1'
#
loop_
_entity.id
_entity.type
_entity.pdbx_description
1 polymer ?
#
loop_
_entity_poly.entity_id
_entity_poly.type
_entity_poly.pdbx_seq_one_letter_code
_entity_poly.pdbx_strand_id
1 'polypeptide(L)'
;MTKKQNKNLNSHSQDSLPKLADNLVSGTKNLLYEAKTEEDLRIGFEKLLEPIRTELNIKSIPKYEKSVYSGRSDAVHGQVIIEYEPPKSFSSKKNIDHAYDQLVNYLSDEAKETKLTQLVGVGFDGEQIFFVQYQARENKAIDKTKFSIRGPYDFNLKSARTFLIHLRALSRLPLTAENLTRKFGPQSELAPKMVSALANALEYWGNQTHIRTFFNEWKRLFGIVYGEQFTGGHQEKEAETLSKLYKVGEETDFQELLFSIHTYFAFLMKLIAAELLTLRETSFGSSLASKLAHISDEELKRQLEDIDVDSQEI
;
A
#
# COMPACT_ATOMS: atom_id res chain seq x y z
N MET A 1 -21.47 48.51 -11.93
CA MET A 1 -22.09 47.50 -11.04
C MET A 1 -21.96 46.13 -11.69
N THR A 2 -21.75 45.11 -10.85
CA THR A 2 -21.82 43.65 -11.11
C THR A 2 -20.87 43.01 -12.13
N LYS A 3 -19.87 42.29 -11.60
CA LYS A 3 -19.73 40.83 -11.77
C LYS A 3 -18.77 40.27 -10.72
N LYS A 4 -19.37 39.88 -9.60
CA LYS A 4 -18.79 39.01 -8.56
C LYS A 4 -19.47 37.66 -8.77
N GLN A 5 -18.77 36.65 -9.27
CA GLN A 5 -19.07 35.23 -9.08
C GLN A 5 -18.07 34.33 -9.83
N ASN A 6 -17.76 33.20 -9.19
CA ASN A 6 -17.08 32.01 -9.70
C ASN A 6 -15.55 32.01 -9.77
N LYS A 7 -14.92 31.99 -8.59
CA LYS A 7 -13.73 31.16 -8.31
C LYS A 7 -13.88 30.56 -6.91
N ASN A 8 -14.62 29.46 -6.81
CA ASN A 8 -14.59 28.56 -5.65
C ASN A 8 -15.33 27.28 -6.02
N LEU A 9 -14.66 26.38 -6.73
CA LEU A 9 -15.03 24.97 -6.93
C LEU A 9 -13.78 24.28 -7.49
N ASN A 10 -13.02 23.65 -6.59
CA ASN A 10 -11.87 22.75 -6.76
C ASN A 10 -10.69 23.13 -5.86
N SER A 11 -10.92 23.09 -4.55
CA SER A 11 -9.85 22.75 -3.60
C SER A 11 -10.16 21.33 -3.10
N HIS A 12 -9.61 20.31 -3.76
CA HIS A 12 -9.50 19.00 -3.12
C HIS A 12 -8.56 19.18 -1.93
N SER A 13 -9.11 19.39 -0.73
CA SER A 13 -8.31 19.50 0.49
C SER A 13 -7.71 18.12 0.76
N GLN A 14 -6.44 17.95 0.39
CA GLN A 14 -5.62 16.79 0.72
C GLN A 14 -5.32 16.78 2.22
N ASP A 15 -6.33 16.46 3.04
CA ASP A 15 -6.19 16.45 4.48
C ASP A 15 -5.21 15.34 4.91
N SER A 16 -4.38 15.64 5.90
CA SER A 16 -3.49 14.64 6.50
C SER A 16 -4.32 13.61 7.27
N LEU A 17 -3.79 12.39 7.41
CA LEU A 17 -4.45 11.33 8.19
C LEU A 17 -4.87 11.80 9.61
N PRO A 18 -4.05 12.55 10.36
CA PRO A 18 -4.46 13.18 11.61
C PRO A 18 -5.71 14.04 11.51
N LYS A 19 -5.79 14.90 10.49
CA LYS A 19 -6.90 15.84 10.30
C LYS A 19 -8.18 15.12 9.89
N LEU A 20 -8.09 14.13 9.00
CA LEU A 20 -9.22 13.28 8.65
C LEU A 20 -9.77 12.53 9.87
N ALA A 21 -8.90 11.97 10.70
CA ALA A 21 -9.31 11.28 11.91
C ALA A 21 -10.00 12.24 12.91
N ASP A 22 -9.46 13.45 13.08
CA ASP A 22 -10.06 14.47 13.95
C ASP A 22 -11.44 14.94 13.45
N ASN A 23 -11.56 15.16 12.13
CA ASN A 23 -12.83 15.49 11.48
C ASN A 23 -13.85 14.35 11.66
N LEU A 24 -13.43 13.09 11.50
CA LEU A 24 -14.30 11.93 11.65
C LEU A 24 -14.80 11.79 13.10
N VAL A 25 -13.93 11.97 14.09
CA VAL A 25 -14.29 11.94 15.51
C VAL A 25 -15.26 13.08 15.84
N SER A 26 -14.95 14.30 15.40
CA SER A 26 -15.79 15.48 15.66
C SER A 26 -17.16 15.36 14.97
N GLY A 27 -17.18 14.89 13.72
CA GLY A 27 -18.40 14.62 12.98
C GLY A 27 -19.26 13.54 13.63
N THR A 28 -18.64 12.47 14.13
CA THR A 28 -19.34 11.39 14.85
C THR A 28 -19.95 11.88 16.15
N LYS A 29 -19.20 12.69 16.94
CA LYS A 29 -19.74 13.31 18.14
C LYS A 29 -20.97 14.16 17.86
N ASN A 30 -20.94 14.92 16.77
CA ASN A 30 -22.09 15.73 16.35
C ASN A 30 -23.27 14.86 15.92
N LEU A 31 -23.01 13.79 15.16
CA LEU A 31 -24.01 12.82 14.74
C LEU A 31 -24.74 12.19 15.93
N LEU A 32 -24.02 11.85 17.00
CA LEU A 32 -24.58 11.22 18.19
C LEU A 32 -25.58 12.08 18.97
N TYR A 33 -25.63 13.40 18.74
CA TYR A 33 -26.70 14.23 19.33
C TYR A 33 -28.06 13.91 18.71
N GLU A 34 -28.09 13.60 17.41
CA GLU A 34 -29.31 13.38 16.64
C GLU A 34 -29.64 11.90 16.47
N ALA A 35 -28.64 11.05 16.23
CA ALA A 35 -28.84 9.62 16.01
C ALA A 35 -29.41 8.93 17.25
N LYS A 36 -30.51 8.18 17.07
CA LYS A 36 -31.15 7.39 18.14
C LYS A 36 -31.22 5.92 17.82
N THR A 37 -31.20 5.58 16.54
CA THR A 37 -31.24 4.19 16.06
C THR A 37 -29.90 3.81 15.42
N GLU A 38 -29.70 2.50 15.24
CA GLU A 38 -28.58 1.97 14.48
C GLU A 38 -28.56 2.50 13.04
N GLU A 39 -29.73 2.59 12.40
CA GLU A 39 -29.87 3.08 11.04
C GLU A 39 -29.51 4.57 10.91
N ASP A 40 -29.86 5.40 11.91
CA ASP A 40 -29.44 6.81 11.95
C ASP A 40 -27.91 6.93 12.04
N LEU A 41 -27.29 6.12 12.91
CA LEU A 41 -25.84 6.08 13.08
C LEU A 41 -25.17 5.64 11.78
N ARG A 42 -25.66 4.57 11.16
CA ARG A 42 -25.15 4.04 9.91
C ARG A 42 -25.21 5.09 8.80
N ILE A 43 -26.39 5.64 8.52
CA ILE A 43 -26.57 6.65 7.46
C ILE A 43 -25.68 7.87 7.72
N GLY A 44 -25.66 8.36 8.97
CA GLY A 44 -24.89 9.53 9.33
C GLY A 44 -23.38 9.30 9.20
N PHE A 45 -22.88 8.16 9.68
CA PHE A 45 -21.47 7.84 9.61
C PHE A 45 -21.02 7.55 8.18
N GLU A 46 -21.83 6.86 7.36
CA GLU A 46 -21.55 6.67 5.93
C GLU A 46 -21.37 8.00 5.19
N LYS A 47 -22.19 9.01 5.49
CA LYS A 47 -22.05 10.36 4.91
C LYS A 47 -20.71 11.01 5.31
N LEU A 48 -20.25 10.80 6.53
CA LEU A 48 -18.92 11.27 6.95
C LEU A 48 -17.78 10.56 6.21
N LEU A 49 -18.00 9.31 5.76
CA LEU A 49 -17.02 8.51 5.02
C LEU A 49 -17.02 8.77 3.52
N GLU A 50 -18.08 9.36 2.94
CA GLU A 50 -18.17 9.62 1.49
C GLU A 50 -16.96 10.36 0.89
N PRO A 51 -16.45 11.46 1.50
CA PRO A 51 -15.29 12.16 0.96
C PRO A 51 -14.05 11.25 0.94
N ILE A 52 -13.84 10.49 2.02
CA ILE A 52 -12.70 9.57 2.18
C ILE A 52 -12.77 8.43 1.17
N ARG A 53 -13.95 7.85 0.95
CA ARG A 53 -14.17 6.79 -0.03
C ARG A 53 -13.89 7.26 -1.45
N THR A 54 -14.31 8.48 -1.77
CA THR A 54 -14.10 9.11 -3.07
C THR A 54 -12.61 9.33 -3.32
N GLU A 55 -11.89 9.87 -2.33
CA GLU A 55 -10.43 10.08 -2.41
C GLU A 55 -9.67 8.76 -2.59
N LEU A 56 -10.07 7.70 -1.86
CA LEU A 56 -9.41 6.39 -1.95
C LEU A 56 -9.90 5.52 -3.11
N ASN A 57 -10.89 5.97 -3.89
CA ASN A 57 -11.54 5.21 -4.95
C ASN A 57 -11.99 3.80 -4.49
N ILE A 58 -12.61 3.74 -3.30
CA ILE A 58 -13.11 2.50 -2.69
C ILE A 58 -14.57 2.29 -3.04
N LYS A 59 -14.91 1.07 -3.46
CA LYS A 59 -16.30 0.67 -3.70
C LYS A 59 -16.96 0.31 -2.37
N SER A 60 -18.18 0.80 -2.15
CA SER A 60 -19.03 0.37 -1.04
C SER A 60 -20.23 -0.36 -1.60
N ILE A 61 -20.56 -1.50 -1.00
CA ILE A 61 -21.75 -2.27 -1.27
C ILE A 61 -22.52 -2.35 0.05
N PRO A 62 -23.63 -1.60 0.21
CA PRO A 62 -24.46 -1.74 1.39
C PRO A 62 -25.12 -3.13 1.40
N LYS A 63 -25.05 -3.81 2.53
CA LYS A 63 -25.84 -5.02 2.85
C LYS A 63 -26.56 -4.72 4.16
N TYR A 64 -27.78 -5.23 4.38
CA TYR A 64 -28.57 -4.93 5.60
C TYR A 64 -27.72 -4.79 6.89
N GLU A 65 -27.84 -3.64 7.58
CA GLU A 65 -27.13 -3.26 8.82
C GLU A 65 -25.59 -3.20 8.72
N LYS A 66 -25.04 -3.45 7.52
CA LYS A 66 -23.61 -3.59 7.24
C LYS A 66 -23.15 -2.66 6.12
N SER A 67 -21.91 -2.20 6.26
CA SER A 67 -21.21 -1.55 5.15
C SER A 67 -19.99 -2.36 4.76
N VAL A 68 -19.99 -2.88 3.53
CA VAL A 68 -18.87 -3.65 2.98
C VAL A 68 -18.10 -2.77 2.01
N TYR A 69 -16.83 -2.57 2.31
CA TYR A 69 -15.90 -1.83 1.46
C TYR A 69 -14.91 -2.78 0.81
N SER A 70 -14.75 -2.63 -0.51
CA SER A 70 -13.83 -3.42 -1.31
C SER A 70 -12.91 -2.53 -2.14
N GLY A 71 -11.65 -2.97 -2.29
CA GLY A 71 -10.65 -2.33 -3.12
C GLY A 71 -10.90 -2.38 -4.64
N ARG A 72 -9.91 -1.92 -5.41
CA ARG A 72 -9.95 -2.00 -6.89
C ARG A 72 -9.89 -3.46 -7.37
N SER A 73 -10.49 -3.74 -8.53
CA SER A 73 -10.58 -5.09 -9.11
C SER A 73 -9.22 -5.71 -9.51
N ASP A 74 -8.15 -4.92 -9.53
CA ASP A 74 -6.79 -5.30 -9.93
C ASP A 74 -5.78 -5.40 -8.75
N ALA A 75 -6.18 -4.99 -7.54
CA ALA A 75 -5.43 -5.21 -6.31
C ALA A 75 -5.83 -6.57 -5.71
N VAL A 76 -4.91 -7.29 -5.07
CA VAL A 76 -5.28 -8.48 -4.29
C VAL A 76 -6.32 -8.05 -3.27
N HIS A 77 -7.54 -8.52 -3.47
CA HIS A 77 -8.75 -7.97 -2.92
C HIS A 77 -8.70 -8.04 -1.38
N GLY A 78 -8.85 -6.88 -0.73
CA GLY A 78 -9.16 -6.78 0.69
C GLY A 78 -10.60 -6.33 0.87
N GLN A 79 -11.20 -6.66 2.02
CA GLN A 79 -12.48 -6.08 2.43
C GLN A 79 -12.43 -5.56 3.86
N VAL A 80 -13.09 -4.43 4.09
CA VAL A 80 -13.45 -3.95 5.42
C VAL A 80 -14.97 -4.02 5.52
N ILE A 81 -15.48 -4.71 6.53
CA ILE A 81 -16.91 -4.70 6.86
C ILE A 81 -17.10 -3.94 8.17
N ILE A 82 -18.09 -3.05 8.19
CA ILE A 82 -18.56 -2.37 9.40
C ILE A 82 -19.90 -2.98 9.79
N GLU A 83 -19.97 -3.54 11.00
CA GLU A 83 -21.20 -3.86 11.73
C GLU A 83 -21.57 -2.65 12.57
N TYR A 84 -22.72 -2.04 12.28
CA TYR A 84 -23.24 -0.95 13.11
C TYR A 84 -24.12 -1.52 14.20
N GLU A 85 -24.07 -0.90 15.37
CA GLU A 85 -24.93 -1.24 16.49
C GLU A 85 -25.57 0.05 17.04
N PRO A 86 -26.68 -0.02 17.80
CA PRO A 86 -27.35 1.16 18.31
C PRO A 86 -26.40 2.08 19.10
N PRO A 87 -26.58 3.41 19.06
CA PRO A 87 -25.67 4.33 19.75
C PRO A 87 -25.38 3.95 21.21
N LYS A 88 -24.10 3.83 21.57
CA LYS A 88 -23.58 3.52 22.93
C LYS A 88 -23.91 2.11 23.45
N SER A 89 -24.33 1.20 22.57
CA SER A 89 -24.73 -0.15 22.94
C SER A 89 -23.58 -1.04 23.41
N PHE A 90 -22.33 -0.73 23.10
CA PHE A 90 -21.14 -1.50 23.52
C PHE A 90 -20.77 -1.33 24.99
N SER A 91 -21.49 -0.49 25.73
CA SER A 91 -21.54 -0.58 27.18
C SER A 91 -21.98 -1.98 27.68
N SER A 92 -22.69 -2.75 26.85
CA SER A 92 -23.09 -4.14 27.10
C SER A 92 -22.17 -5.13 26.38
N LYS A 93 -21.55 -6.03 27.15
CA LYS A 93 -20.77 -7.15 26.59
C LYS A 93 -21.57 -8.03 25.63
N LYS A 94 -22.88 -8.20 25.89
CA LYS A 94 -23.75 -8.98 25.01
C LYS A 94 -23.82 -8.41 23.59
N ASN A 95 -23.83 -7.08 23.45
CA ASN A 95 -23.90 -6.42 22.14
C ASN A 95 -22.54 -6.51 21.43
N ILE A 96 -21.43 -6.44 22.18
CA ILE A 96 -20.09 -6.68 21.63
C ILE A 96 -19.98 -8.13 21.10
N ASP A 97 -20.39 -9.11 21.91
CA ASP A 97 -20.33 -10.53 21.53
C ASP A 97 -21.24 -10.81 20.31
N HIS A 98 -22.42 -10.19 20.26
CA HIS A 98 -23.34 -10.27 19.11
C HIS A 98 -22.70 -9.74 17.82
N ALA A 99 -22.21 -8.50 17.83
CA ALA A 99 -21.54 -7.90 16.67
C ALA A 99 -20.28 -8.68 16.27
N TYR A 100 -19.52 -9.18 17.25
CA TYR A 100 -18.36 -10.04 17.00
C TYR A 100 -18.75 -11.33 16.26
N ASP A 101 -19.78 -12.04 16.71
CA ASP A 101 -20.24 -13.27 16.08
C ASP A 101 -20.76 -13.01 14.65
N GLN A 102 -21.49 -11.92 14.43
CA GLN A 102 -21.94 -11.50 13.10
C GLN A 102 -20.76 -11.25 12.15
N LEU A 103 -19.72 -10.54 12.62
CA LEU A 103 -18.50 -10.28 11.87
C LEU A 103 -17.73 -11.56 11.57
N VAL A 104 -17.53 -12.44 12.56
CA VAL A 104 -16.85 -13.72 12.37
C VAL A 104 -17.56 -14.59 11.36
N ASN A 105 -18.89 -14.66 11.41
CA ASN A 105 -19.70 -15.40 10.45
C ASN A 105 -19.49 -14.84 9.03
N TYR A 106 -19.64 -13.52 8.85
CA TYR A 106 -19.45 -12.87 7.56
C TYR A 106 -18.04 -13.12 7.00
N LEU A 107 -17.01 -12.83 7.78
CA LEU A 107 -15.61 -12.98 7.34
C LEU A 107 -15.27 -14.43 7.01
N SER A 108 -15.86 -15.38 7.73
CA SER A 108 -15.67 -16.81 7.47
C SER A 108 -16.33 -17.27 6.18
N ASP A 109 -17.50 -16.72 5.83
CA ASP A 109 -18.17 -17.07 4.59
C ASP A 109 -17.48 -16.41 3.40
N GLU A 110 -17.12 -15.14 3.54
CA GLU A 110 -16.43 -14.40 2.49
C GLU A 110 -15.09 -15.08 2.11
N ALA A 111 -14.24 -15.45 3.07
CA ALA A 111 -12.96 -16.08 2.75
C ALA A 111 -13.08 -17.54 2.24
N LYS A 112 -14.25 -18.19 2.27
CA LYS A 112 -14.47 -19.44 1.52
C LYS A 112 -14.70 -19.17 0.04
N GLU A 113 -15.45 -18.12 -0.26
CA GLU A 113 -15.85 -17.76 -1.63
C GLU A 113 -14.74 -17.02 -2.39
N THR A 114 -13.80 -16.42 -1.66
CA THR A 114 -12.84 -15.47 -2.21
C THR A 114 -11.41 -15.71 -1.70
N LYS A 115 -10.40 -15.55 -2.56
CA LYS A 115 -8.96 -15.61 -2.20
C LYS A 115 -8.48 -14.29 -1.57
N LEU A 116 -9.29 -13.66 -0.73
CA LEU A 116 -8.95 -12.38 -0.12
C LEU A 116 -7.83 -12.61 0.90
N THR A 117 -6.80 -11.77 0.83
CA THR A 117 -5.66 -11.86 1.75
C THR A 117 -5.80 -10.95 2.95
N GLN A 118 -6.79 -10.04 2.94
CA GLN A 118 -7.00 -9.06 3.98
C GLN A 118 -8.49 -8.82 4.25
N LEU A 119 -9.01 -9.47 5.29
CA LEU A 119 -10.37 -9.31 5.78
C LEU A 119 -10.33 -8.66 7.16
N VAL A 120 -11.02 -7.52 7.31
CA VAL A 120 -11.12 -6.80 8.57
C VAL A 120 -12.60 -6.54 8.88
N GLY A 121 -13.04 -7.00 10.04
CA GLY A 121 -14.32 -6.62 10.63
C GLY A 121 -14.16 -5.44 11.56
N VAL A 122 -15.14 -4.55 11.58
CA VAL A 122 -15.20 -3.38 12.44
C VAL A 122 -16.56 -3.36 13.11
N GLY A 123 -16.61 -3.45 14.43
CA GLY A 123 -17.85 -3.19 15.17
C GLY A 123 -17.88 -1.74 15.62
N PHE A 124 -19.01 -1.05 15.44
CA PHE A 124 -19.12 0.38 15.75
C PHE A 124 -20.51 0.78 16.28
N ASP A 125 -20.55 1.40 17.46
CA ASP A 125 -21.77 1.92 18.10
C ASP A 125 -21.75 3.46 18.24
N GLY A 126 -20.83 4.13 17.53
CA GLY A 126 -20.65 5.58 17.55
C GLY A 126 -19.78 6.10 18.71
N GLU A 127 -19.75 5.44 19.86
CA GLU A 127 -18.93 5.83 21.02
C GLU A 127 -17.69 4.94 21.16
N GLN A 128 -17.80 3.69 20.77
CA GLN A 128 -16.79 2.66 20.84
C GLN A 128 -16.64 1.93 19.51
N ILE A 129 -15.43 1.43 19.27
CA ILE A 129 -15.05 0.70 18.07
C ILE A 129 -14.18 -0.51 18.44
N PHE A 130 -14.37 -1.63 17.76
CA PHE A 130 -13.45 -2.76 17.84
C PHE A 130 -13.13 -3.31 16.45
N PHE A 131 -12.04 -4.06 16.37
CA PHE A 131 -11.54 -4.65 15.12
C PHE A 131 -11.44 -6.17 15.25
N VAL A 132 -11.91 -6.88 14.22
CA VAL A 132 -11.86 -8.33 14.10
C VAL A 132 -10.97 -8.70 12.93
N GLN A 133 -9.97 -9.54 13.17
CA GLN A 133 -9.03 -10.01 12.14
C GLN A 133 -8.74 -11.49 12.30
N TYR A 134 -8.57 -12.17 11.17
CA TYR A 134 -8.15 -13.55 11.14
C TYR A 134 -6.63 -13.66 11.35
N GLN A 135 -6.19 -14.45 12.32
CA GLN A 135 -4.76 -14.53 12.68
C GLN A 135 -3.99 -15.64 11.94
N ALA A 136 -4.65 -16.53 11.22
CA ALA A 136 -3.95 -17.67 10.60
C ALA A 136 -3.36 -17.31 9.23
N ARG A 137 -2.08 -17.66 9.02
CA ARG A 137 -1.34 -17.49 7.76
C ARG A 137 -1.39 -18.73 6.86
N GLU A 138 -2.14 -19.77 7.24
CA GLU A 138 -2.17 -21.06 6.54
C GLU A 138 -3.39 -21.20 5.61
N ASN A 139 -3.16 -21.77 4.42
CA ASN A 139 -4.18 -22.16 3.44
C ASN A 139 -4.96 -23.42 3.90
N LYS A 140 -5.58 -23.36 5.08
CA LYS A 140 -6.53 -24.38 5.56
C LYS A 140 -7.91 -23.75 5.73
N ALA A 141 -8.93 -24.60 5.87
CA ALA A 141 -10.29 -24.17 6.17
C ALA A 141 -10.31 -23.14 7.31
N ILE A 142 -11.12 -22.09 7.15
CA ILE A 142 -11.20 -21.00 8.12
C ILE A 142 -11.68 -21.54 9.45
N ASP A 143 -10.86 -21.35 10.47
CA ASP A 143 -11.15 -21.72 11.84
C ASP A 143 -11.67 -20.49 12.58
N LYS A 144 -12.98 -20.47 12.91
CA LYS A 144 -13.62 -19.35 13.60
C LYS A 144 -12.93 -19.00 14.93
N THR A 145 -12.25 -19.94 15.56
CA THR A 145 -11.53 -19.71 16.83
C THR A 145 -10.25 -18.88 16.65
N LYS A 146 -9.77 -18.71 15.41
CA LYS A 146 -8.57 -17.94 15.08
C LYS A 146 -8.84 -16.49 14.73
N PHE A 147 -10.09 -16.04 14.85
CA PHE A 147 -10.39 -14.61 14.84
C PHE A 147 -10.01 -14.00 16.18
N SER A 148 -9.42 -12.82 16.13
CA SER A 148 -9.12 -12.03 17.33
C SER A 148 -9.86 -10.71 17.29
N ILE A 149 -10.48 -10.36 18.42
CA ILE A 149 -11.02 -9.04 18.68
C ILE A 149 -9.94 -8.13 19.30
N ARG A 150 -9.87 -6.89 18.84
CA ARG A 150 -9.08 -5.81 19.44
C ARG A 150 -10.02 -4.66 19.76
N GLY A 151 -10.23 -4.40 21.03
CA GLY A 151 -11.19 -3.43 21.55
C GLY A 151 -12.20 -4.10 22.51
N PRO A 152 -13.33 -3.45 22.80
CA PRO A 152 -13.72 -2.11 22.32
C PRO A 152 -12.76 -1.01 22.82
N TYR A 153 -12.58 0.01 22.00
CA TYR A 153 -11.88 1.24 22.32
C TYR A 153 -12.83 2.42 22.16
N ASP A 154 -12.68 3.47 22.95
CA ASP A 154 -13.38 4.74 22.67
C ASP A 154 -13.06 5.23 21.25
N PHE A 155 -14.06 5.76 20.56
CA PHE A 155 -13.91 6.36 19.24
C PHE A 155 -13.27 7.74 19.36
N ASN A 156 -11.94 7.74 19.36
CA ASN A 156 -11.09 8.91 19.51
C ASN A 156 -10.07 8.98 18.37
N LEU A 157 -9.19 9.99 18.40
CA LEU A 157 -8.22 10.23 17.33
C LEU A 157 -7.37 9.00 16.99
N LYS A 158 -6.99 8.18 17.98
CA LYS A 158 -6.12 7.01 17.77
C LYS A 158 -6.88 5.84 17.11
N SER A 159 -8.09 5.55 17.57
CA SER A 159 -8.92 4.48 17.01
C SER A 159 -9.48 4.86 15.64
N ALA A 160 -9.85 6.13 15.42
CA ALA A 160 -10.22 6.67 14.11
C ALA A 160 -9.06 6.58 13.10
N ARG A 161 -7.81 6.90 13.50
CA ARG A 161 -6.63 6.68 12.65
C ARG A 161 -6.46 5.21 12.27
N THR A 162 -6.64 4.29 13.22
CA THR A 162 -6.54 2.84 12.96
C THR A 162 -7.58 2.39 11.94
N PHE A 163 -8.82 2.86 12.09
CA PHE A 163 -9.90 2.62 11.14
C PHE A 163 -9.59 3.16 9.74
N LEU A 164 -9.13 4.41 9.63
CA LEU A 164 -8.73 5.01 8.35
C LEU A 164 -7.56 4.27 7.69
N ILE A 165 -6.60 3.75 8.46
CA ILE A 165 -5.52 2.91 7.93
C ILE A 165 -6.08 1.62 7.30
N HIS A 166 -7.08 1.00 7.91
CA HIS A 166 -7.75 -0.18 7.34
C HIS A 166 -8.47 0.15 6.03
N LEU A 167 -9.18 1.27 5.96
CA LEU A 167 -9.79 1.74 4.71
C LEU A 167 -8.73 2.01 3.63
N ARG A 168 -7.65 2.74 3.96
CA ARG A 168 -6.56 3.02 3.02
C ARG A 168 -5.87 1.78 2.48
N ALA A 169 -5.76 0.72 3.29
CA ALA A 169 -5.18 -0.53 2.83
C ALA A 169 -5.96 -1.16 1.66
N LEU A 170 -7.26 -0.90 1.54
CA LEU A 170 -8.09 -1.41 0.44
C LEU A 170 -7.70 -0.84 -0.94
N SER A 171 -7.08 0.35 -0.98
CA SER A 171 -6.69 0.98 -2.25
C SER A 171 -5.26 0.65 -2.68
N ARG A 172 -4.49 -0.11 -1.88
CA ARG A 172 -3.07 -0.39 -2.13
C ARG A 172 -2.80 -1.88 -2.32
N LEU A 173 -1.81 -2.19 -3.16
CA LEU A 173 -1.33 -3.56 -3.34
C LEU A 173 -0.43 -3.95 -2.15
N PRO A 174 -0.69 -5.07 -1.45
CA PRO A 174 0.18 -5.53 -0.37
C PRO A 174 1.60 -5.80 -0.86
N LEU A 175 2.61 -5.32 -0.12
CA LEU A 175 4.04 -5.54 -0.39
C LEU A 175 4.48 -6.95 0.02
N THR A 176 3.80 -7.98 -0.49
CA THR A 176 4.20 -9.39 -0.31
C THR A 176 5.27 -9.76 -1.33
N ALA A 177 6.09 -10.77 -1.02
CA ALA A 177 7.09 -11.29 -1.94
C ALA A 177 6.49 -11.68 -3.30
N GLU A 178 5.30 -12.30 -3.30
CA GLU A 178 4.57 -12.67 -4.51
C GLU A 178 4.16 -11.44 -5.35
N ASN A 179 3.56 -10.42 -4.73
CA ASN A 179 3.16 -9.21 -5.44
C ASN A 179 4.34 -8.42 -5.99
N LEU A 180 5.41 -8.31 -5.20
CA LEU A 180 6.66 -7.65 -5.62
C LEU A 180 7.30 -8.39 -6.79
N THR A 181 7.43 -9.72 -6.70
CA THR A 181 7.99 -10.54 -7.79
C THR A 181 7.14 -10.45 -9.05
N ARG A 182 5.81 -10.47 -8.92
CA ARG A 182 4.90 -10.35 -10.06
C ARG A 182 5.01 -8.99 -10.76
N LYS A 183 5.21 -7.90 -10.02
CA LYS A 183 5.25 -6.53 -10.59
C LYS A 183 6.65 -6.08 -11.00
N PHE A 184 7.67 -6.48 -10.24
CA PHE A 184 9.03 -5.97 -10.35
C PHE A 184 10.09 -7.07 -10.51
N GLY A 185 9.68 -8.35 -10.53
CA GLY A 185 10.59 -9.45 -10.79
C GLY A 185 10.91 -9.61 -12.27
N PRO A 186 11.86 -10.51 -12.61
CA PRO A 186 12.33 -10.72 -13.97
C PRO A 186 11.24 -11.18 -14.96
N GLN A 187 10.18 -11.81 -14.47
CA GLN A 187 9.04 -12.27 -15.29
C GLN A 187 8.00 -11.16 -15.54
N SER A 188 8.20 -9.96 -14.98
CA SER A 188 7.33 -8.82 -15.24
C SER A 188 7.72 -8.11 -16.54
N GLU A 189 6.88 -7.21 -17.04
CA GLU A 189 7.25 -6.38 -18.18
C GLU A 189 8.25 -5.27 -17.82
N LEU A 190 8.30 -4.87 -16.55
CA LEU A 190 9.07 -3.70 -16.11
C LEU A 190 10.55 -4.01 -15.92
N ALA A 191 10.87 -5.13 -15.27
CA ALA A 191 12.25 -5.44 -14.91
C ALA A 191 13.14 -5.64 -16.15
N PRO A 192 12.75 -6.41 -17.18
CA PRO A 192 13.52 -6.53 -18.42
C PRO A 192 13.73 -5.17 -19.12
N LYS A 193 12.70 -4.32 -19.20
CA LYS A 193 12.81 -3.00 -19.83
C LYS A 193 13.81 -2.10 -19.09
N MET A 194 13.73 -2.05 -17.77
CA MET A 194 14.62 -1.22 -16.97
C MET A 194 16.06 -1.73 -16.96
N VAL A 195 16.26 -3.03 -16.78
CA VAL A 195 17.61 -3.63 -16.77
C VAL A 195 18.27 -3.50 -18.14
N SER A 196 17.53 -3.72 -19.23
CA SER A 196 18.04 -3.50 -20.59
C SER A 196 18.41 -2.04 -20.83
N ALA A 197 17.60 -1.08 -20.36
CA ALA A 197 17.93 0.34 -20.45
C ALA A 197 19.21 0.71 -19.66
N LEU A 198 19.39 0.15 -18.46
CA LEU A 198 20.58 0.34 -17.64
C LEU A 198 21.83 -0.27 -18.29
N ALA A 199 21.71 -1.49 -18.84
CA ALA A 199 22.80 -2.16 -19.54
C ALA A 199 23.23 -1.37 -20.78
N ASN A 200 22.27 -0.93 -21.60
CA ASN A 200 22.57 -0.08 -22.76
C ASN A 200 23.22 1.25 -22.31
N ALA A 201 22.74 1.87 -21.24
CA ALA A 201 23.33 3.09 -20.72
C ALA A 201 24.79 2.90 -20.27
N LEU A 202 25.10 1.76 -19.65
CA LEU A 202 26.45 1.40 -19.25
C LEU A 202 27.35 1.11 -20.47
N GLU A 203 26.81 0.46 -21.50
CA GLU A 203 27.54 0.22 -22.75
C GLU A 203 27.90 1.54 -23.47
N TYR A 204 26.93 2.44 -23.63
CA TYR A 204 27.13 3.69 -24.38
C TYR A 204 27.84 4.79 -23.58
N TRP A 205 27.62 4.86 -22.26
CA TRP A 205 28.10 5.97 -21.43
C TRP A 205 28.96 5.53 -20.23
N GLY A 206 29.09 4.23 -19.96
CA GLY A 206 29.80 3.70 -18.79
C GLY A 206 31.30 3.92 -18.79
N ASN A 207 31.89 4.35 -19.91
CA ASN A 207 33.31 4.70 -19.99
C ASN A 207 33.65 6.07 -19.37
N GLN A 208 32.65 6.84 -18.94
CA GLN A 208 32.89 8.04 -18.15
C GLN A 208 33.52 7.67 -16.81
N THR A 209 34.56 8.43 -16.40
CA THR A 209 35.40 8.13 -15.23
C THR A 209 34.58 7.82 -13.97
N HIS A 210 33.55 8.61 -13.69
CA HIS A 210 32.69 8.45 -12.53
C HIS A 210 31.93 7.11 -12.54
N ILE A 211 31.22 6.81 -13.64
CA ILE A 211 30.41 5.60 -13.78
C ILE A 211 31.30 4.36 -13.75
N ARG A 212 32.43 4.38 -14.46
CA ARG A 212 33.37 3.25 -14.49
C ARG A 212 34.00 3.01 -13.12
N THR A 213 34.26 4.06 -12.34
CA THR A 213 34.77 3.94 -10.96
C THR A 213 33.76 3.23 -10.07
N PHE A 214 32.48 3.62 -10.12
CA PHE A 214 31.42 2.92 -9.38
C PHE A 214 31.28 1.46 -9.78
N PHE A 215 31.27 1.17 -11.08
CA PHE A 215 31.22 -0.22 -11.56
C PHE A 215 32.42 -1.03 -11.07
N ASN A 216 33.63 -0.48 -11.12
CA ASN A 216 34.83 -1.18 -10.68
C ASN A 216 34.84 -1.42 -9.16
N GLU A 217 34.39 -0.45 -8.36
CA GLU A 217 34.24 -0.64 -6.91
C GLU A 217 33.19 -1.69 -6.59
N TRP A 218 32.04 -1.66 -7.28
CA TRP A 218 31.04 -2.72 -7.17
C TRP A 218 31.64 -4.08 -7.54
N LYS A 219 32.34 -4.18 -8.67
CA LYS A 219 32.99 -5.41 -9.15
C LYS A 219 34.02 -5.92 -8.15
N ARG A 220 34.79 -5.03 -7.52
CA ARG A 220 35.75 -5.37 -6.47
C ARG A 220 35.04 -5.95 -5.24
N LEU A 221 34.02 -5.28 -4.72
CA LEU A 221 33.26 -5.74 -3.55
C LEU A 221 32.51 -7.04 -3.83
N PHE A 222 31.86 -7.13 -4.98
CA PHE A 222 31.16 -8.33 -5.43
C PHE A 222 32.13 -9.50 -5.62
N GLY A 223 33.29 -9.26 -6.23
CA GLY A 223 34.34 -10.25 -6.40
C GLY A 223 34.92 -10.78 -5.08
N ILE A 224 34.95 -9.99 -4.01
CA ILE A 224 35.35 -10.46 -2.67
C ILE A 224 34.33 -11.47 -2.11
N VAL A 225 33.03 -11.22 -2.34
CA VAL A 225 31.94 -12.06 -1.80
C VAL A 225 31.77 -13.37 -2.58
N TYR A 226 32.00 -13.33 -3.90
CA TYR A 226 31.71 -14.44 -4.80
C TYR A 226 32.94 -15.04 -5.51
N GLY A 227 34.15 -14.69 -5.06
CA GLY A 227 35.43 -14.82 -5.78
C GLY A 227 35.85 -16.19 -6.33
N GLU A 228 35.13 -17.28 -6.03
CA GLU A 228 35.40 -18.62 -6.57
C GLU A 228 34.27 -19.18 -7.48
N GLN A 229 33.09 -18.54 -7.53
CA GLN A 229 31.93 -19.05 -8.26
C GLN A 229 31.85 -18.55 -9.72
N PHE A 230 32.69 -17.57 -10.08
CA PHE A 230 32.63 -16.83 -11.34
C PHE A 230 33.95 -16.89 -12.15
N THR A 231 34.73 -17.96 -12.02
CA THR A 231 36.00 -18.13 -12.76
C THR A 231 36.03 -19.39 -13.64
N GLY A 232 34.87 -19.95 -13.98
CA GLY A 232 34.76 -21.16 -14.81
C GLY A 232 33.57 -21.14 -15.77
N GLY A 233 33.57 -22.03 -16.77
CA GLY A 233 32.59 -22.12 -17.87
C GLY A 233 31.11 -22.32 -17.51
N HIS A 234 30.74 -22.25 -16.23
CA HIS A 234 29.36 -22.09 -15.77
C HIS A 234 28.79 -20.69 -16.05
N GLN A 235 29.66 -19.69 -16.24
CA GLN A 235 29.27 -18.31 -16.52
C GLN A 235 28.52 -18.13 -17.84
N GLU A 236 28.93 -18.79 -18.91
CA GLU A 236 28.32 -18.58 -20.23
C GLU A 236 26.84 -18.98 -20.23
N LYS A 237 26.50 -20.11 -19.59
CA LYS A 237 25.11 -20.59 -19.51
C LYS A 237 24.24 -19.70 -18.61
N GLU A 238 24.77 -19.24 -17.49
CA GLU A 238 24.06 -18.33 -16.58
C GLU A 238 23.88 -16.94 -17.20
N ALA A 239 24.93 -16.45 -17.87
CA ALA A 239 24.90 -15.20 -18.63
C ALA A 239 23.85 -15.27 -19.74
N GLU A 240 23.87 -16.30 -20.58
CA GLU A 240 22.87 -16.49 -21.62
C GLU A 240 21.44 -16.54 -21.05
N THR A 241 21.26 -17.24 -19.93
CA THR A 241 19.94 -17.36 -19.29
C THR A 241 19.45 -16.00 -18.78
N LEU A 242 20.31 -15.24 -18.11
CA LEU A 242 19.98 -13.92 -17.59
C LEU A 242 19.79 -12.88 -18.71
N SER A 243 20.62 -12.89 -19.75
CA SER A 243 20.47 -12.02 -20.92
C SER A 243 19.13 -12.26 -21.62
N LYS A 244 18.74 -13.53 -21.80
CA LYS A 244 17.41 -13.88 -22.35
C LYS A 244 16.27 -13.42 -21.44
N LEU A 245 16.42 -13.62 -20.13
CA LEU A 245 15.40 -13.26 -19.14
C LEU A 245 15.15 -11.75 -19.09
N TYR A 246 16.22 -10.95 -19.10
CA TYR A 246 16.15 -9.49 -19.05
C TYR A 246 16.12 -8.82 -20.44
N LYS A 247 16.15 -9.59 -21.52
CA LYS A 247 16.13 -9.12 -22.92
C LYS A 247 17.26 -8.13 -23.21
N VAL A 248 18.45 -8.48 -22.77
CA VAL A 248 19.69 -7.72 -22.99
C VAL A 248 20.46 -8.40 -24.14
N GLY A 249 21.27 -7.64 -24.87
CA GLY A 249 22.05 -8.17 -25.99
C GLY A 249 22.97 -9.32 -25.55
N GLU A 250 23.17 -10.30 -26.43
CA GLU A 250 24.02 -11.47 -26.13
C GLU A 250 25.50 -11.08 -25.94
N GLU A 251 25.90 -9.93 -26.47
CA GLU A 251 27.26 -9.37 -26.36
C GLU A 251 27.51 -8.59 -25.05
N THR A 252 26.48 -8.38 -24.22
CA THR A 252 26.63 -7.62 -22.97
C THR A 252 27.46 -8.42 -21.97
N ASP A 253 28.51 -7.79 -21.43
CA ASP A 253 29.36 -8.40 -20.41
C ASP A 253 28.53 -8.85 -19.20
N PHE A 254 28.78 -10.07 -18.75
CA PHE A 254 28.00 -10.69 -17.68
C PHE A 254 28.05 -9.89 -16.36
N GLN A 255 29.18 -9.30 -16.03
CA GLN A 255 29.32 -8.49 -14.81
C GLN A 255 28.63 -7.14 -14.96
N GLU A 256 28.65 -6.55 -16.15
CA GLU A 256 27.87 -5.36 -16.49
C GLU A 256 26.35 -5.62 -16.42
N LEU A 257 25.89 -6.80 -16.85
CA LEU A 257 24.51 -7.23 -16.69
C LEU A 257 24.12 -7.39 -15.21
N LEU A 258 24.95 -8.09 -14.43
CA LEU A 258 24.72 -8.27 -12.98
C LEU A 258 24.70 -6.92 -12.24
N PHE A 259 25.61 -6.01 -12.58
CA PHE A 259 25.61 -4.65 -12.05
C PHE A 259 24.30 -3.92 -12.36
N SER A 260 23.79 -4.05 -13.59
CA SER A 260 22.53 -3.44 -14.01
C SER A 260 21.32 -4.02 -13.25
N ILE A 261 21.29 -5.35 -13.04
CA ILE A 261 20.25 -6.02 -12.25
C ILE A 261 20.28 -5.54 -10.78
N HIS A 262 21.47 -5.48 -10.17
CA HIS A 262 21.65 -5.02 -8.80
C HIS A 262 21.24 -3.56 -8.65
N THR A 263 21.63 -2.71 -9.61
CA THR A 263 21.25 -1.29 -9.63
C THR A 263 19.74 -1.13 -9.72
N TYR A 264 19.07 -1.91 -10.58
CA TYR A 264 17.61 -1.91 -10.69
C TYR A 264 16.92 -2.24 -9.36
N PHE A 265 17.32 -3.32 -8.68
CA PHE A 265 16.70 -3.71 -7.41
C PHE A 265 17.03 -2.75 -6.27
N ALA A 266 18.27 -2.22 -6.22
CA ALA A 266 18.63 -1.19 -5.24
C ALA A 266 17.77 0.07 -5.43
N PHE A 267 17.63 0.54 -6.66
CA PHE A 267 16.79 1.68 -6.99
C PHE A 267 15.31 1.45 -6.63
N LEU A 268 14.76 0.28 -6.98
CA LEU A 268 13.40 -0.09 -6.61
C LEU A 268 13.20 -0.09 -5.09
N MET A 269 14.15 -0.65 -4.33
CA MET A 269 14.08 -0.67 -2.87
C MET A 269 14.11 0.73 -2.27
N LYS A 270 14.92 1.65 -2.82
CA LYS A 270 14.92 3.06 -2.43
C LYS A 270 13.57 3.72 -2.69
N LEU A 271 12.97 3.51 -3.86
CA LEU A 271 11.63 4.05 -4.18
C LEU A 271 10.55 3.51 -3.24
N ILE A 272 10.57 2.22 -2.91
CA ILE A 272 9.64 1.62 -1.95
C ILE A 272 9.85 2.24 -0.56
N ALA A 273 11.10 2.39 -0.11
CA ALA A 273 11.40 3.00 1.18
C ALA A 273 10.93 4.46 1.25
N ALA A 274 11.22 5.26 0.22
CA ALA A 274 10.79 6.65 0.13
C ALA A 274 9.26 6.79 0.09
N GLU A 275 8.55 5.93 -0.66
CA GLU A 275 7.09 5.86 -0.63
C GLU A 275 6.58 5.51 0.79
N LEU A 276 7.20 4.56 1.49
CA LEU A 276 6.81 4.19 2.85
C LEU A 276 7.06 5.30 3.88
N LEU A 277 8.13 6.07 3.74
CA LEU A 277 8.45 7.22 4.59
C LEU A 277 7.45 8.36 4.36
N THR A 278 7.20 8.72 3.10
CA THR A 278 6.20 9.76 2.76
C THR A 278 4.82 9.38 3.28
N LEU A 279 4.42 8.11 3.28
CA LEU A 279 3.13 7.68 3.86
C LEU A 279 2.97 7.95 5.35
N ARG A 280 4.07 8.17 6.08
CA ARG A 280 4.03 8.57 7.49
C ARG A 280 3.89 10.08 7.67
N GLU A 281 4.37 10.86 6.71
CA GLU A 281 4.57 12.32 6.84
C GLU A 281 3.58 13.16 6.01
N THR A 282 3.02 12.61 4.93
CA THR A 282 2.20 13.36 3.97
C THR A 282 0.72 12.95 3.93
N SER A 283 -0.08 13.65 3.10
CA SER A 283 -1.53 13.49 2.98
C SER A 283 -2.00 12.04 2.79
N PHE A 284 -3.20 11.73 3.26
CA PHE A 284 -3.74 10.37 3.33
C PHE A 284 -3.80 9.65 1.97
N GLY A 285 -4.10 10.36 0.88
CA GLY A 285 -4.05 9.85 -0.50
C GLY A 285 -2.72 10.07 -1.26
N SER A 286 -1.69 10.62 -0.63
CA SER A 286 -0.44 10.97 -1.32
C SER A 286 0.38 9.73 -1.73
N SER A 287 1.11 9.87 -2.84
CA SER A 287 2.11 8.92 -3.32
C SER A 287 3.27 9.70 -3.91
N LEU A 288 4.49 9.38 -3.46
CA LEU A 288 5.73 9.90 -4.03
C LEU A 288 5.87 9.42 -5.48
N ALA A 289 5.64 8.13 -5.73
CA ALA A 289 5.72 7.57 -7.07
C ALA A 289 4.77 8.26 -8.05
N SER A 290 3.55 8.60 -7.61
CA SER A 290 2.61 9.37 -8.43
C SER A 290 3.13 10.78 -8.75
N LYS A 291 3.81 11.44 -7.81
CA LYS A 291 4.41 12.77 -8.07
C LYS A 291 5.55 12.66 -9.08
N LEU A 292 6.48 11.73 -8.85
CA LEU A 292 7.63 11.49 -9.74
C LEU A 292 7.21 11.16 -11.17
N ALA A 293 6.07 10.47 -11.36
CA ALA A 293 5.57 10.13 -12.69
C ALA A 293 4.99 11.33 -13.49
N HIS A 294 4.76 12.48 -12.87
CA HIS A 294 4.09 13.63 -13.50
C HIS A 294 4.95 14.93 -13.49
N ILE A 295 6.16 14.89 -12.94
CA ILE A 295 7.11 16.00 -13.00
C ILE A 295 7.92 15.96 -14.31
N SER A 296 8.58 17.07 -14.65
CA SER A 296 9.46 17.14 -15.83
C SER A 296 10.74 16.31 -15.62
N ASP A 297 11.40 15.92 -16.71
CA ASP A 297 12.64 15.14 -16.67
C ASP A 297 13.75 15.81 -15.84
N GLU A 298 13.91 17.13 -15.95
CA GLU A 298 14.89 17.90 -15.15
C GLU A 298 14.59 17.84 -13.66
N GLU A 299 13.31 17.98 -13.28
CA GLU A 299 12.91 17.91 -11.87
C GLU A 299 12.98 16.48 -11.36
N LEU A 300 12.65 15.48 -12.20
CA LEU A 300 12.82 14.07 -11.87
C LEU A 300 14.27 13.77 -11.55
N LYS A 301 15.19 14.18 -12.43
CA LYS A 301 16.63 13.99 -12.21
C LYS A 301 17.08 14.60 -10.88
N ARG A 302 16.68 15.84 -10.59
CA ARG A 302 17.00 16.51 -9.34
C ARG A 302 16.46 15.77 -8.11
N GLN A 303 15.21 15.32 -8.15
CA GLN A 303 14.60 14.56 -7.05
C GLN A 303 15.27 13.21 -6.83
N LEU A 304 15.72 12.54 -7.91
CA LEU A 304 16.46 11.28 -7.81
C LEU A 304 17.85 11.49 -7.22
N GLU A 305 18.54 12.59 -7.58
CA GLU A 305 19.83 12.96 -6.98
C GLU A 305 19.70 13.17 -5.46
N ASP A 306 18.66 13.84 -4.99
CA ASP A 306 18.42 14.06 -3.55
C ASP A 306 18.17 12.72 -2.80
N ILE A 307 17.43 11.78 -3.39
CA ILE A 307 17.18 10.44 -2.80
C ILE A 307 18.48 9.63 -2.64
N ASP A 308 19.48 9.85 -3.51
CA ASP A 308 20.77 9.18 -3.45
C ASP A 308 21.71 9.76 -2.38
N VAL A 309 21.57 11.04 -2.01
CA VAL A 309 22.40 11.70 -1.00
C VAL A 309 22.00 11.28 0.43
N ASP A 310 20.71 11.20 0.72
CA ASP A 310 20.21 10.84 2.07
C ASP A 310 20.52 9.38 2.49
N SER A 311 20.92 8.53 1.54
CA SER A 311 21.27 7.13 1.81
C SER A 311 22.74 6.91 2.21
N GLN A 312 23.58 7.97 2.25
CA GLN A 312 24.95 7.91 2.76
C GLN A 312 25.08 8.37 4.22
N GLU A 313 24.02 8.90 4.84
CA GLU A 313 24.02 9.39 6.23
C GLU A 313 23.31 8.46 7.25
N ILE A 314 22.96 7.22 6.86
CA ILE A 314 22.41 6.18 7.75
C ILE A 314 23.39 5.01 7.84
#